data_AF-A0A7Y3X1X3-F1
#
_entry.id   AF-A0A7Y3X1X3-F1
#
_cell.length_a   1.000
_cell.length_b   1.000
_cell.length_c   1.000
_cell.angle_alpha   90.00
_cell.angle_beta   90.00
_cell.angle_gamma   90.00
#
_symmetry.space_group_name_H-M   'P 1'
#
loop_
_entity.id
_entity.type
_entity.pdbx_description
1 polymer ?
#
loop_
_entity_poly.entity_id
_entity_poly.type
_entity_poly.pdbx_seq_one_letter_code
_entity_poly.pdbx_strand_id
1 'polypeptide(L)'
;MSFKNIFGSLLLLILISCKTEQHFKEKNVQIAFIADVHLQDIFAKFEDNNYRGIKNPVTGEYANIRTMNSQLHSTRIFNENYFAFLEALNDIVKRGIRQVVLPGDFSDDGQPVHVRGLRKILNEYSQKHGLSFFVTTGNHDVVRPFSQDAVKTDFLGKDGKEQIISSSEYNFNTSKSELEPIITADIKNWGYKETIHEMRDFGFFPKNTDLYWETPFSNYTYGHYNFEEAQKESVLEKRTYAIKNTNLFLPDVSYLVEPIKGIWLLAIDANAYVPNDKLSGESDNPHDFSGANTGYNNVLIYKSYLLNWVKKVSAEARKNGKILIAFSHYPMVEFNDNASPELKQLLGSDKMQLQRVPDEAVAQQFADAGIQIHFGGHMHINDTGVRTSAKGNTLFNIQTPSLAAYLPAYKILTIHAGSEFEVETVVVGNVADFKSLFPFYEEEYAHLQNSKNDGIWNKEILKAKDYKEFTNWHLKELVRLRFLPEDFPAEFLKSIVNLTGKYLLEINKNASEIDKDLKSNSLALADFESWTGFDMIFDFYRLKNADELAISEIGNQRLKQYDLVCRQLKKSNDPKLVLWAVIFLKTRNGEPSDHFKIDLINNKIDNLSVK
;
A
#
# COMPACT_ATOMS: atom_id res chain seq x y z
N MET A 1 -82.65 -34.81 -51.22
CA MET A 1 -82.30 -33.48 -50.65
C MET A 1 -80.77 -33.42 -50.60
N SER A 2 -80.07 -32.67 -51.46
CA SER A 2 -79.90 -31.19 -51.47
C SER A 2 -79.28 -30.67 -50.16
N PHE A 3 -78.24 -29.86 -50.06
CA PHE A 3 -77.18 -29.31 -50.92
C PHE A 3 -76.15 -28.65 -49.95
N LYS A 4 -74.89 -28.51 -50.39
CA LYS A 4 -73.91 -27.40 -50.11
C LYS A 4 -73.38 -27.09 -48.68
N ASN A 5 -72.05 -27.20 -48.58
CA ASN A 5 -71.03 -26.15 -48.27
C ASN A 5 -71.40 -24.96 -47.38
N ILE A 6 -70.48 -24.59 -46.45
CA ILE A 6 -69.61 -23.40 -46.53
C ILE A 6 -68.68 -23.30 -45.29
N PHE A 7 -67.38 -23.11 -45.57
CA PHE A 7 -66.30 -22.38 -44.88
C PHE A 7 -66.37 -22.05 -43.37
N GLY A 8 -65.21 -22.17 -42.71
CA GLY A 8 -64.93 -21.35 -41.52
C GLY A 8 -63.68 -21.70 -40.72
N SER A 9 -62.51 -21.37 -41.25
CA SER A 9 -61.30 -20.94 -40.53
C SER A 9 -60.65 -21.85 -39.47
N LEU A 10 -59.57 -22.49 -39.93
CA LEU A 10 -58.43 -22.93 -39.14
C LEU A 10 -57.73 -21.70 -38.50
N LEU A 11 -57.75 -21.57 -37.18
CA LEU A 11 -56.87 -20.64 -36.46
C LEU A 11 -55.93 -21.47 -35.56
N LEU A 12 -54.80 -21.89 -36.13
CA LEU A 12 -53.69 -22.45 -35.38
C LEU A 12 -52.97 -21.28 -34.70
N LEU A 13 -53.31 -20.99 -33.44
CA LEU A 13 -52.56 -20.07 -32.60
C LEU A 13 -51.22 -20.72 -32.23
N ILE A 14 -50.21 -20.49 -33.07
CA ILE A 14 -48.82 -20.71 -32.73
C ILE A 14 -48.49 -19.66 -31.66
N LEU A 15 -48.54 -20.07 -30.39
CA LEU A 15 -47.97 -19.32 -29.28
C LEU A 15 -46.44 -19.34 -29.45
N ILE A 16 -45.92 -18.40 -30.24
CA ILE A 16 -44.53 -18.00 -30.17
C ILE A 16 -44.38 -17.35 -28.80
N SER A 17 -44.01 -18.15 -27.81
CA SER A 17 -43.48 -17.65 -26.55
C SER A 17 -42.18 -16.93 -26.86
N CYS A 18 -42.26 -15.65 -27.19
CA CYS A 18 -41.15 -14.73 -27.00
C CYS A 18 -40.81 -14.76 -25.51
N LYS A 19 -39.91 -15.68 -25.12
CA LYS A 19 -39.07 -15.44 -23.96
C LYS A 19 -38.26 -14.20 -24.33
N THR A 20 -38.75 -13.04 -23.90
CA THR A 20 -37.88 -11.92 -23.62
C THR A 20 -36.83 -12.46 -22.66
N GLU A 21 -35.66 -12.80 -23.18
CA GLU A 21 -34.45 -12.85 -22.37
C GLU A 21 -34.33 -11.47 -21.76
N GLN A 22 -34.85 -11.31 -20.54
CA GLN A 22 -34.29 -10.36 -19.62
C GLN A 22 -32.83 -10.78 -19.51
N HIS A 23 -31.98 -10.16 -20.32
CA HIS A 23 -30.58 -10.01 -20.00
C HIS A 23 -30.55 -9.32 -18.63
N PHE A 24 -30.62 -10.12 -17.57
CA PHE A 24 -29.98 -9.75 -16.33
C PHE A 24 -28.55 -9.47 -16.74
N LYS A 25 -28.20 -8.17 -16.85
CA LYS A 25 -26.79 -7.79 -16.74
C LYS A 25 -26.36 -8.36 -15.40
N GLU A 26 -25.64 -9.48 -15.43
CA GLU A 26 -24.93 -9.95 -14.25
C GLU A 26 -24.17 -8.75 -13.71
N LYS A 27 -24.51 -8.34 -12.49
CA LYS A 27 -23.90 -7.16 -11.91
C LYS A 27 -22.43 -7.51 -11.68
N ASN A 28 -21.53 -6.81 -12.37
CA ASN A 28 -20.09 -6.97 -12.19
C ASN A 28 -19.76 -6.91 -10.69
N VAL A 29 -18.89 -7.81 -10.25
CA VAL A 29 -18.40 -7.83 -8.87
C VAL A 29 -17.31 -6.78 -8.72
N GLN A 30 -17.38 -5.99 -7.65
CA GLN A 30 -16.37 -4.98 -7.33
C GLN A 30 -15.78 -5.23 -5.95
N ILE A 31 -14.45 -5.10 -5.84
CA ILE A 31 -13.69 -5.27 -4.60
C ILE A 31 -12.78 -4.05 -4.44
N ALA A 32 -12.83 -3.40 -3.29
CA ALA A 32 -11.92 -2.31 -2.95
C ALA A 32 -10.69 -2.84 -2.22
N PHE A 33 -9.52 -2.28 -2.49
CA PHE A 33 -8.26 -2.57 -1.81
C PHE A 33 -7.72 -1.29 -1.19
N ILE A 34 -7.49 -1.31 0.12
CA ILE A 34 -6.87 -0.22 0.87
C ILE A 34 -5.65 -0.80 1.59
N ALA A 35 -4.46 -0.53 1.08
CA ALA A 35 -3.22 -0.97 1.70
C ALA A 35 -2.65 0.11 2.63
N ASP A 36 -1.81 -0.32 3.59
CA ASP A 36 -0.99 0.58 4.38
C ASP A 36 -1.82 1.70 5.02
N VAL A 37 -2.94 1.34 5.65
CA VAL A 37 -3.81 2.31 6.34
C VAL A 37 -3.02 3.02 7.43
N HIS A 38 -2.12 2.29 8.12
CA HIS A 38 -1.30 2.79 9.22
C HIS A 38 -2.12 3.53 10.26
N LEU A 39 -3.32 3.02 10.59
CA LEU A 39 -4.26 3.75 11.41
C LEU A 39 -3.60 4.10 12.75
N GLN A 40 -3.49 5.39 13.02
CA GLN A 40 -3.34 5.92 14.36
C GLN A 40 -4.73 6.39 14.80
N ASP A 41 -5.36 5.70 15.74
CA ASP A 41 -6.58 6.21 16.37
C ASP A 41 -6.24 7.40 17.26
N ILE A 42 -6.23 8.59 16.64
CA ILE A 42 -5.85 9.85 17.28
C ILE A 42 -6.83 10.30 18.36
N PHE A 43 -8.03 9.71 18.44
CA PHE A 43 -9.04 10.04 19.45
C PHE A 43 -9.21 8.94 20.50
N ALA A 44 -8.40 7.89 20.43
CA ALA A 44 -8.46 6.79 21.37
C ALA A 44 -8.05 7.20 22.79
N LYS A 45 -8.55 6.40 23.74
CA LYS A 45 -8.20 6.50 25.15
C LYS A 45 -7.41 5.27 25.54
N PHE A 46 -6.38 5.47 26.35
CA PHE A 46 -5.67 4.36 26.96
C PHE A 46 -6.55 3.67 28.01
N GLU A 47 -6.44 2.34 28.10
CA GLU A 47 -7.22 1.52 29.03
C GLU A 47 -6.65 1.53 30.44
N ASP A 48 -5.33 1.73 30.57
CA ASP A 48 -4.59 1.69 31.84
C ASP A 48 -4.01 3.06 32.26
N ASN A 49 -4.28 4.12 31.50
CA ASN A 49 -3.81 5.47 31.78
C ASN A 49 -4.88 6.54 31.47
N ASN A 50 -4.92 7.62 32.26
CA ASN A 50 -5.90 8.70 32.11
C ASN A 50 -5.44 9.86 31.20
N TYR A 51 -4.23 9.78 30.63
CA TYR A 51 -3.76 10.73 29.64
C TYR A 51 -4.68 10.75 28.41
N ARG A 52 -5.02 11.96 27.95
CA ARG A 52 -5.99 12.16 26.86
C ARG A 52 -5.36 12.72 25.59
N GLY A 53 -4.08 13.09 25.63
CA GLY A 53 -3.47 13.88 24.57
C GLY A 53 -3.63 15.38 24.78
N ILE A 54 -3.51 16.12 23.69
CA ILE A 54 -3.61 17.59 23.66
C ILE A 54 -5.02 18.03 23.30
N LYS A 55 -5.51 19.09 23.95
CA LYS A 55 -6.87 19.60 23.74
C LYS A 55 -6.87 20.56 22.57
N ASN A 56 -7.70 20.30 21.57
CA ASN A 56 -7.91 21.22 20.45
C ASN A 56 -8.52 22.52 20.96
N PRO A 57 -7.88 23.68 20.75
CA PRO A 57 -8.41 24.96 21.23
C PRO A 57 -9.69 25.39 20.49
N VAL A 58 -9.92 24.85 19.29
CA VAL A 58 -11.07 25.16 18.42
C VAL A 58 -12.23 24.19 18.67
N THR A 59 -11.98 22.88 18.62
CA THR A 59 -13.05 21.85 18.74
C THR A 59 -13.31 21.42 20.18
N GLY A 60 -12.34 21.61 21.08
CA GLY A 60 -12.40 21.12 22.46
C GLY A 60 -12.15 19.63 22.63
N GLU A 61 -12.01 18.88 21.53
CA GLU A 61 -11.68 17.45 21.53
C GLU A 61 -10.21 17.24 21.87
N TYR A 62 -9.90 16.12 22.55
CA TYR A 62 -8.53 15.75 22.86
C TYR A 62 -8.00 14.78 21.79
N ALA A 63 -6.76 14.98 21.37
CA ALA A 63 -6.13 14.13 20.36
C ALA A 63 -4.72 13.67 20.78
N ASN A 64 -4.42 12.41 20.48
CA ASN A 64 -3.10 11.78 20.62
C ASN A 64 -2.46 11.72 19.22
N ILE A 65 -1.71 12.76 18.86
CA ILE A 65 -1.10 12.91 17.53
C ILE A 65 0.43 12.91 17.61
N ARG A 66 1.10 12.60 16.50
CA ARG A 66 2.55 12.77 16.32
C ARG A 66 2.89 14.20 15.94
N THR A 67 4.12 14.62 16.24
CA THR A 67 4.62 15.92 15.80
C THR A 67 4.66 16.00 14.26
N MET A 68 4.43 17.19 13.71
CA MET A 68 4.65 17.47 12.28
C MET A 68 6.09 17.18 11.89
N ASN A 69 7.06 17.48 12.76
CA ASN A 69 8.45 17.10 12.54
C ASN A 69 8.60 15.59 12.29
N SER A 70 7.96 14.74 13.09
CA SER A 70 7.97 13.29 12.89
C SER A 70 7.32 12.89 11.57
N GLN A 71 6.17 13.47 11.23
CA GLN A 71 5.49 13.21 9.96
C GLN A 71 6.40 13.50 8.75
N LEU A 72 7.08 14.66 8.75
CA LEU A 72 7.91 15.11 7.63
C LEU A 72 9.23 14.34 7.47
N HIS A 73 9.63 13.54 8.46
CA HIS A 73 10.77 12.60 8.36
C HIS A 73 10.33 11.14 8.13
N SER A 74 9.02 10.89 8.11
CA SER A 74 8.44 9.57 7.88
C SER A 74 7.93 9.43 6.45
N THR A 75 8.00 8.22 5.89
CA THR A 75 7.30 7.88 4.64
C THR A 75 5.79 7.72 4.83
N ARG A 76 5.30 8.02 6.04
CA ARG A 76 3.90 7.92 6.47
C ARG A 76 3.49 9.22 7.14
N ILE A 77 2.31 9.70 6.78
CA ILE A 77 1.52 10.66 7.55
C ILE A 77 0.84 9.88 8.66
N PHE A 78 1.10 10.27 9.89
CA PHE A 78 0.66 9.53 11.08
C PHE A 78 -0.74 9.93 11.56
N ASN A 79 -1.16 11.16 11.30
CA ASN A 79 -2.32 11.74 11.97
C ASN A 79 -3.52 11.88 11.03
N GLU A 80 -3.34 12.54 9.88
CA GLU A 80 -4.43 12.87 8.96
C GLU A 80 -4.99 11.63 8.22
N ASN A 81 -4.21 10.55 8.15
CA ASN A 81 -4.65 9.28 7.56
C ASN A 81 -5.85 8.67 8.29
N TYR A 82 -6.09 9.02 9.57
CA TYR A 82 -7.33 8.69 10.27
C TYR A 82 -8.57 9.17 9.49
N PHE A 83 -8.58 10.44 9.10
CA PHE A 83 -9.69 11.03 8.34
C PHE A 83 -9.73 10.50 6.91
N ALA A 84 -8.57 10.32 6.28
CA ALA A 84 -8.48 9.78 4.93
C ALA A 84 -9.04 8.36 4.83
N PHE A 85 -8.82 7.53 5.85
CA PHE A 85 -9.37 6.19 5.93
C PHE A 85 -10.90 6.20 6.01
N LEU A 86 -11.47 7.05 6.87
CA LEU A 86 -12.93 7.22 6.95
C LEU A 86 -13.52 7.72 5.62
N GLU A 87 -12.86 8.67 4.95
CA GLU A 87 -13.32 9.18 3.65
C GLU A 87 -13.26 8.10 2.57
N ALA A 88 -12.21 7.29 2.53
CA ALA A 88 -12.12 6.16 1.61
C ALA A 88 -13.25 5.14 1.84
N LEU A 89 -13.54 4.79 3.09
CA LEU A 89 -14.67 3.90 3.42
C LEU A 89 -16.02 4.52 3.04
N ASN A 90 -16.21 5.82 3.24
CA ASN A 90 -17.42 6.53 2.83
C ASN A 90 -17.61 6.51 1.31
N ASP A 91 -16.54 6.75 0.54
CA ASP A 91 -16.58 6.69 -0.91
C ASP A 91 -16.89 5.27 -1.41
N ILE A 92 -16.28 4.24 -0.83
CA ILE A 92 -16.58 2.82 -1.11
C ILE A 92 -18.06 2.51 -0.88
N VAL A 93 -18.63 2.97 0.25
CA VAL A 93 -20.07 2.81 0.55
C VAL A 93 -20.92 3.52 -0.50
N LYS A 94 -20.56 4.75 -0.87
CA LYS A 94 -21.28 5.55 -1.87
C LYS A 94 -21.26 4.89 -3.25
N ARG A 95 -20.15 4.23 -3.62
CA ARG A 95 -20.02 3.42 -4.85
C ARG A 95 -20.79 2.10 -4.78
N GLY A 96 -21.28 1.70 -3.61
CA GLY A 96 -22.06 0.48 -3.42
C GLY A 96 -21.21 -0.80 -3.41
N ILE A 97 -19.90 -0.67 -3.19
CA ILE A 97 -18.95 -1.77 -3.05
C ILE A 97 -19.13 -2.38 -1.65
N ARG A 98 -19.09 -3.71 -1.55
CA ARG A 98 -19.31 -4.43 -0.27
C ARG A 98 -18.09 -5.17 0.22
N GLN A 99 -17.20 -5.61 -0.66
CA GLN A 99 -15.98 -6.34 -0.32
C GLN A 99 -14.81 -5.35 -0.25
N VAL A 100 -14.14 -5.32 0.89
CA VAL A 100 -12.95 -4.47 1.12
C VAL A 100 -11.81 -5.34 1.61
N VAL A 101 -10.66 -5.23 0.97
CA VAL A 101 -9.44 -5.98 1.29
C VAL A 101 -8.39 -5.01 1.83
N LEU A 102 -7.70 -5.39 2.91
CA LEU A 102 -6.60 -4.61 3.49
C LEU A 102 -5.30 -5.43 3.38
N PRO A 103 -4.44 -5.16 2.37
CA PRO A 103 -3.15 -5.81 2.17
C PRO A 103 -2.07 -5.41 3.21
N GLY A 104 -2.34 -5.63 4.50
CA GLY A 104 -1.40 -5.38 5.58
C GLY A 104 -1.18 -3.91 5.93
N ASP A 105 -0.40 -3.71 6.99
CA ASP A 105 -0.08 -2.43 7.62
C ASP A 105 -1.34 -1.61 7.91
N PHE A 106 -2.31 -2.25 8.55
CA PHE A 106 -3.58 -1.63 8.88
C PHE A 106 -3.51 -0.74 10.14
N SER A 107 -2.49 -0.91 10.99
CA SER A 107 -2.30 -0.18 12.25
C SER A 107 -0.90 0.41 12.39
N ASP A 108 -0.74 1.48 13.18
CA ASP A 108 0.60 1.93 13.56
C ASP A 108 1.22 0.94 14.56
N ASP A 109 2.23 0.21 14.09
CA ASP A 109 3.11 -0.64 14.89
C ASP A 109 2.41 -1.71 15.76
N GLY A 110 1.21 -2.16 15.34
CA GLY A 110 0.47 -3.20 16.03
C GLY A 110 0.08 -2.79 17.44
N GLN A 111 -0.03 -1.47 17.69
CA GLN A 111 -0.25 -0.96 19.02
C GLN A 111 -1.70 -1.24 19.47
N PRO A 112 -1.90 -1.79 20.68
CA PRO A 112 -3.21 -2.18 21.19
C PRO A 112 -4.30 -1.13 20.96
N VAL A 113 -4.00 0.13 21.28
CA VAL A 113 -4.91 1.26 21.15
C VAL A 113 -5.39 1.46 19.71
N HIS A 114 -4.51 1.29 18.73
CA HIS A 114 -4.80 1.51 17.32
C HIS A 114 -5.47 0.30 16.67
N VAL A 115 -5.09 -0.93 17.06
CA VAL A 115 -5.77 -2.15 16.60
C VAL A 115 -7.22 -2.18 17.09
N ARG A 116 -7.48 -1.81 18.36
CA ARG A 116 -8.86 -1.69 18.89
C ARG A 116 -9.65 -0.60 18.16
N GLY A 117 -9.02 0.55 17.89
CA GLY A 117 -9.62 1.65 17.12
C GLY A 117 -10.02 1.21 15.71
N LEU A 118 -9.12 0.51 15.00
CA LEU A 118 -9.41 -0.04 13.68
C LEU A 118 -10.56 -1.04 13.73
N ARG A 119 -10.52 -2.03 14.63
CA ARG A 119 -11.62 -3.00 14.78
C ARG A 119 -12.95 -2.30 15.00
N LYS A 120 -12.99 -1.24 15.83
CA LYS A 120 -14.21 -0.47 16.07
C LYS A 120 -14.73 0.15 14.77
N ILE A 121 -13.88 0.84 14.01
CA ILE A 121 -14.25 1.44 12.72
C ILE A 121 -14.77 0.37 11.76
N LEU A 122 -14.03 -0.73 11.56
CA LEU A 122 -14.45 -1.80 10.65
C LEU A 122 -15.80 -2.40 11.07
N ASN A 123 -16.01 -2.67 12.36
CA ASN A 123 -17.29 -3.18 12.85
C ASN A 123 -18.44 -2.20 12.61
N GLU A 124 -18.24 -0.90 12.83
CA GLU A 124 -19.25 0.12 12.57
C GLU A 124 -19.66 0.14 11.09
N TYR A 125 -18.69 0.10 10.17
CA TYR A 125 -18.99 0.05 8.73
C TYR A 125 -19.60 -1.28 8.29
N SER A 126 -19.20 -2.41 8.89
CA SER A 126 -19.85 -3.70 8.65
C SER A 126 -21.31 -3.68 9.09
N GLN A 127 -21.62 -3.17 10.29
CA GLN A 127 -22.98 -3.16 10.84
C GLN A 127 -23.89 -2.15 10.14
N LYS A 128 -23.40 -0.92 9.92
CA LYS A 128 -24.19 0.19 9.37
C LYS A 128 -24.32 0.12 7.85
N HIS A 129 -23.26 -0.34 7.18
CA HIS A 129 -23.15 -0.28 5.72
C HIS A 129 -22.90 -1.65 5.08
N GLY A 130 -22.96 -2.76 5.82
CA GLY A 130 -22.87 -4.10 5.25
C GLY A 130 -21.55 -4.40 4.53
N LEU A 131 -20.46 -3.71 4.90
CA LEU A 131 -19.13 -4.00 4.36
C LEU A 131 -18.57 -5.29 4.96
N SER A 132 -17.88 -6.07 4.15
CA SER A 132 -17.12 -7.26 4.55
C SER A 132 -15.63 -6.98 4.34
N PHE A 133 -14.86 -7.11 5.40
CA PHE A 133 -13.42 -6.85 5.41
C PHE A 133 -12.61 -8.15 5.42
N PHE A 134 -11.53 -8.17 4.65
CA PHE A 134 -10.56 -9.26 4.58
C PHE A 134 -9.15 -8.67 4.72
N VAL A 135 -8.41 -9.08 5.74
CA VAL A 135 -7.14 -8.47 6.10
C VAL A 135 -6.03 -9.51 6.15
N THR A 136 -4.82 -9.10 5.84
CA THR A 136 -3.59 -9.85 6.15
C THR A 136 -2.70 -8.95 7.01
N THR A 137 -1.63 -9.50 7.57
CA THR A 137 -0.67 -8.73 8.37
C THR A 137 0.40 -8.09 7.50
N GLY A 138 0.81 -6.87 7.83
CA GLY A 138 2.05 -6.27 7.37
C GLY A 138 3.12 -6.22 8.47
N ASN A 139 4.28 -5.63 8.16
CA ASN A 139 5.40 -5.59 9.10
C ASN A 139 5.21 -4.59 10.23
N HIS A 140 4.24 -3.67 10.14
CA HIS A 140 3.85 -2.78 11.22
C HIS A 140 2.75 -3.41 12.09
N ASP A 141 1.85 -4.24 11.55
CA ASP A 141 0.80 -4.88 12.38
C ASP A 141 1.35 -5.93 13.35
N VAL A 142 2.42 -6.61 12.94
CA VAL A 142 3.17 -7.57 13.75
C VAL A 142 4.65 -7.27 13.56
N VAL A 143 5.15 -6.28 14.31
CA VAL A 143 6.55 -5.82 14.23
C VAL A 143 7.54 -6.97 14.48
N ARG A 144 7.16 -7.85 15.40
CA ARG A 144 7.86 -9.07 15.80
C ARG A 144 6.82 -10.14 16.14
N PRO A 145 7.16 -11.44 16.07
CA PRO A 145 6.16 -12.50 16.19
C PRO A 145 5.46 -12.54 17.56
N PHE A 146 6.10 -11.99 18.59
CA PHE A 146 5.61 -11.95 19.96
C PHE A 146 5.53 -10.52 20.48
N SER A 147 4.63 -10.30 21.45
CA SER A 147 4.45 -8.99 22.06
C SER A 147 5.73 -8.49 22.74
N GLN A 148 6.00 -7.19 22.61
CA GLN A 148 7.17 -6.55 23.22
C GLN A 148 6.84 -5.15 23.75
N ASP A 149 7.63 -4.71 24.72
CA ASP A 149 7.61 -3.32 25.16
C ASP A 149 8.08 -2.41 24.03
N ALA A 150 7.39 -1.27 23.88
CA ALA A 150 7.71 -0.23 22.91
C ALA A 150 7.69 1.16 23.55
N VAL A 151 8.28 2.12 22.84
CA VAL A 151 8.30 3.54 23.19
C VAL A 151 8.21 4.39 21.92
N LYS A 152 7.51 5.51 22.03
CA LYS A 152 7.47 6.58 21.04
C LYS A 152 7.81 7.89 21.74
N THR A 153 8.77 8.64 21.20
CA THR A 153 9.29 9.85 21.85
C THR A 153 8.71 11.14 21.30
N ASP A 154 7.86 11.03 20.29
CA ASP A 154 7.53 12.07 19.32
C ASP A 154 6.01 12.19 19.12
N PHE A 155 5.23 11.85 20.15
CA PHE A 155 3.88 12.37 20.25
C PHE A 155 3.94 13.88 20.53
N LEU A 156 2.93 14.60 20.08
CA LEU A 156 2.81 16.03 20.37
C LEU A 156 2.14 16.20 21.74
N GLY A 157 2.85 16.90 22.62
CA GLY A 157 2.44 17.24 23.97
C GLY A 157 2.07 18.72 24.12
N LYS A 158 1.83 19.11 25.37
CA LYS A 158 1.46 20.49 25.73
C LYS A 158 2.53 21.48 25.29
N ASP A 159 2.10 22.70 24.94
CA ASP A 159 2.96 23.81 24.53
C ASP A 159 3.82 23.52 23.29
N GLY A 160 3.37 22.61 22.40
CA GLY A 160 4.11 22.24 21.19
C GLY A 160 5.33 21.33 21.41
N LYS A 161 5.50 20.77 22.62
CA LYS A 161 6.64 19.94 23.00
C LYS A 161 6.46 18.48 22.62
N GLU A 162 7.55 17.74 22.51
CA GLU A 162 7.50 16.28 22.37
C GLU A 162 7.06 15.60 23.68
N GLN A 163 6.14 14.65 23.57
CA GLN A 163 5.63 13.80 24.63
C GLN A 163 6.12 12.38 24.41
N ILE A 164 6.86 11.84 25.38
CA ILE A 164 7.22 10.43 25.39
C ILE A 164 6.00 9.63 25.88
N ILE A 165 5.64 8.58 25.14
CA ILE A 165 4.68 7.55 25.56
C ILE A 165 5.38 6.20 25.46
N SER A 166 5.43 5.48 26.57
CA SER A 166 6.10 4.19 26.66
C SER A 166 5.26 3.15 27.40
N SER A 167 5.53 1.89 27.11
CA SER A 167 4.97 0.75 27.86
C SER A 167 5.82 0.30 29.05
N SER A 168 6.99 0.90 29.24
CA SER A 168 7.92 0.58 30.33
C SER A 168 8.64 1.84 30.81
N GLU A 169 8.96 1.91 32.11
CA GLU A 169 9.69 3.04 32.70
C GLU A 169 11.19 3.06 32.32
N TYR A 170 11.70 1.99 31.70
CA TYR A 170 13.15 1.76 31.58
C TYR A 170 13.71 1.83 30.15
N ASN A 171 12.86 1.97 29.13
CA ASN A 171 13.26 1.88 27.71
C ASN A 171 13.45 3.25 27.04
N PHE A 172 13.55 4.35 27.80
CA PHE A 172 13.81 5.69 27.28
C PHE A 172 14.70 6.52 28.22
N ASN A 173 15.29 7.59 27.67
CA ASN A 173 16.09 8.53 28.46
C ASN A 173 15.25 9.74 28.89
N THR A 174 14.88 9.80 30.17
CA THR A 174 14.14 10.90 30.78
C THR A 174 14.85 12.25 30.68
N SER A 175 16.19 12.27 30.65
CA SER A 175 16.97 13.51 30.63
C SER A 175 16.83 14.32 29.34
N LYS A 176 16.19 13.75 28.32
CA LYS A 176 15.96 14.36 27.01
C LYS A 176 14.51 14.80 26.81
N SER A 177 13.62 14.56 27.77
CA SER A 177 12.21 14.93 27.64
C SER A 177 11.93 16.27 28.32
N GLU A 178 11.12 17.11 27.67
CA GLU A 178 10.61 18.35 28.25
C GLU A 178 9.33 18.14 29.08
N LEU A 179 8.75 16.94 28.99
CA LEU A 179 7.48 16.56 29.61
C LEU A 179 7.64 15.26 30.41
N GLU A 180 6.80 15.07 31.42
CA GLU A 180 6.74 13.79 32.14
C GLU A 180 6.27 12.69 31.17
N PRO A 181 7.02 11.60 31.01
CA PRO A 181 6.64 10.48 30.15
C PRO A 181 5.32 9.84 30.60
N ILE A 182 4.50 9.40 29.63
CA ILE A 182 3.27 8.65 29.88
C ILE A 182 3.59 7.16 29.79
N ILE A 183 3.25 6.42 30.85
CA ILE A 183 3.43 4.96 30.89
C ILE A 183 2.08 4.28 30.67
N THR A 184 1.99 3.45 29.63
CA THR A 184 0.79 2.69 29.26
C THR A 184 1.14 1.44 28.47
N ALA A 185 0.56 0.30 28.82
CA ALA A 185 0.70 -0.94 28.06
C ALA A 185 0.10 -0.85 26.64
N ASP A 186 -0.73 0.17 26.38
CA ASP A 186 -1.42 0.34 25.10
C ASP A 186 -0.53 0.78 23.94
N ILE A 187 0.72 1.17 24.22
CA ILE A 187 1.71 1.51 23.19
C ILE A 187 2.65 0.34 22.86
N LYS A 188 2.51 -0.82 23.52
CA LYS A 188 3.28 -2.04 23.19
C LYS A 188 3.14 -2.41 21.72
N ASN A 189 4.12 -3.11 21.17
CA ASN A 189 3.91 -3.77 19.89
C ASN A 189 3.32 -5.15 20.17
N TRP A 190 2.10 -5.42 19.71
CA TRP A 190 1.54 -6.75 19.77
C TRP A 190 2.21 -7.72 18.79
N GLY A 191 2.24 -9.00 19.19
CA GLY A 191 2.65 -10.11 18.33
C GLY A 191 1.45 -10.71 17.60
N TYR A 192 1.67 -11.87 16.95
CA TYR A 192 0.60 -12.56 16.23
C TYR A 192 -0.59 -12.89 17.14
N LYS A 193 -0.35 -13.37 18.36
CA LYS A 193 -1.41 -13.85 19.24
C LYS A 193 -2.44 -12.77 19.53
N GLU A 194 -1.99 -11.60 19.97
CA GLU A 194 -2.86 -10.51 20.38
C GLU A 194 -3.51 -9.84 19.16
N THR A 195 -2.72 -9.50 18.13
CA THR A 195 -3.22 -8.83 16.92
C THR A 195 -4.30 -9.65 16.21
N ILE A 196 -4.08 -10.96 16.04
CA ILE A 196 -5.00 -11.84 15.30
C ILE A 196 -6.26 -12.16 16.11
N HIS A 197 -6.13 -12.22 17.44
CA HIS A 197 -7.30 -12.38 18.30
C HIS A 197 -8.19 -11.13 18.25
N GLU A 198 -7.62 -9.92 18.30
CA GLU A 198 -8.38 -8.67 18.20
C GLU A 198 -9.04 -8.52 16.82
N MET A 199 -8.30 -8.84 15.75
CA MET A 199 -8.78 -8.69 14.36
C MET A 199 -9.47 -9.94 13.80
N ARG A 200 -9.88 -10.88 14.66
CA ARG A 200 -10.31 -12.24 14.28
C ARG A 200 -11.40 -12.31 13.22
N ASP A 201 -12.35 -11.38 13.27
CA ASP A 201 -13.53 -11.38 12.42
C ASP A 201 -13.27 -10.75 11.05
N PHE A 202 -12.04 -10.42 10.68
CA PHE A 202 -11.75 -9.80 9.39
C PHE A 202 -10.98 -10.73 8.44
N GLY A 203 -11.35 -12.02 8.47
CA GLY A 203 -10.87 -13.06 7.55
C GLY A 203 -9.91 -14.08 8.20
N PHE A 204 -9.23 -13.71 9.28
CA PHE A 204 -8.30 -14.61 9.99
C PHE A 204 -8.96 -15.87 10.56
N PHE A 205 -10.25 -15.82 10.84
CA PHE A 205 -11.07 -16.95 11.26
C PHE A 205 -12.28 -17.09 10.32
N PRO A 206 -12.77 -18.33 10.10
CA PRO A 206 -13.95 -18.55 9.28
C PRO A 206 -15.19 -17.91 9.92
N LYS A 207 -16.13 -17.49 9.08
CA LYS A 207 -17.48 -17.08 9.47
C LYS A 207 -18.52 -18.04 8.93
N ASN A 208 -19.68 -18.06 9.58
CA ASN A 208 -20.83 -18.83 9.10
C ASN A 208 -21.39 -18.34 7.75
N THR A 209 -21.05 -17.10 7.36
CA THR A 209 -21.40 -16.50 6.07
C THR A 209 -20.44 -16.90 4.95
N ASP A 210 -19.27 -17.43 5.28
CA ASP A 210 -18.27 -17.81 4.28
C ASP A 210 -18.69 -19.12 3.61
N LEU A 211 -18.64 -19.14 2.27
CA LEU A 211 -18.95 -20.34 1.49
C LEU A 211 -17.82 -21.37 1.56
N TYR A 212 -16.60 -20.89 1.77
CA TYR A 212 -15.41 -21.69 1.99
C TYR A 212 -14.39 -20.89 2.77
N TRP A 213 -13.62 -21.58 3.60
CA TRP A 213 -12.45 -21.02 4.26
C TRP A 213 -11.44 -22.15 4.47
N GLU A 214 -10.15 -21.91 4.28
CA GLU A 214 -9.07 -22.85 4.65
C GLU A 214 -7.76 -22.13 4.96
N THR A 215 -6.81 -22.85 5.53
CA THR A 215 -5.42 -22.43 5.74
C THR A 215 -4.46 -23.44 5.10
N PRO A 216 -3.14 -23.17 5.04
CA PRO A 216 -2.15 -24.17 4.66
C PRO A 216 -2.19 -25.46 5.52
N PHE A 217 -2.79 -25.40 6.70
CA PHE A 217 -2.81 -26.47 7.71
C PHE A 217 -4.17 -27.18 7.80
N SER A 218 -5.14 -26.78 6.98
CA SER A 218 -6.47 -27.40 6.95
C SER A 218 -6.43 -28.79 6.32
N ASN A 219 -7.15 -29.75 6.91
CA ASN A 219 -7.16 -31.14 6.42
C ASN A 219 -8.39 -31.49 5.58
N TYR A 220 -9.42 -30.64 5.58
CA TYR A 220 -10.59 -30.81 4.72
C TYR A 220 -10.33 -30.32 3.28
N THR A 221 -11.33 -30.54 2.43
CA THR A 221 -11.34 -30.06 1.04
C THR A 221 -12.60 -29.25 0.78
N TYR A 222 -12.61 -28.47 -0.31
CA TYR A 222 -13.76 -27.66 -0.72
C TYR A 222 -15.10 -28.41 -0.71
N GLY A 223 -15.13 -29.66 -1.22
CA GLY A 223 -16.36 -30.46 -1.26
C GLY A 223 -16.85 -31.00 0.10
N HIS A 224 -16.01 -30.95 1.13
CA HIS A 224 -16.33 -31.42 2.50
C HIS A 224 -16.28 -30.27 3.52
N TYR A 225 -16.25 -29.02 3.05
CA TYR A 225 -16.22 -27.87 3.91
C TYR A 225 -17.45 -27.84 4.81
N ASN A 226 -17.21 -27.58 6.08
CA ASN A 226 -18.24 -27.21 7.03
C ASN A 226 -17.64 -26.22 8.04
N PHE A 227 -18.47 -25.27 8.46
CA PHE A 227 -18.04 -24.16 9.31
C PHE A 227 -17.50 -24.64 10.66
N GLU A 228 -18.13 -25.63 11.29
CA GLU A 228 -17.71 -26.11 12.62
C GLU A 228 -16.31 -26.74 12.59
N GLU A 229 -15.98 -27.52 11.57
CA GLU A 229 -14.66 -28.10 11.41
C GLU A 229 -13.61 -27.03 11.06
N ALA A 230 -13.95 -26.12 10.16
CA ALA A 230 -13.08 -24.99 9.84
C ALA A 230 -12.75 -24.15 11.09
N GLN A 231 -13.74 -23.91 11.95
CA GLN A 231 -13.55 -23.20 13.21
C GLN A 231 -12.59 -23.95 14.15
N LYS A 232 -12.70 -25.28 14.27
CA LYS A 232 -11.78 -26.09 15.07
C LYS A 232 -10.35 -26.12 14.53
N GLU A 233 -10.15 -26.02 13.23
CA GLU A 233 -8.82 -25.97 12.60
C GLU A 233 -8.22 -24.56 12.54
N SER A 234 -9.04 -23.51 12.73
CA SER A 234 -8.61 -22.12 12.58
C SER A 234 -7.76 -21.53 13.71
N VAL A 235 -7.68 -22.21 14.85
CA VAL A 235 -6.91 -21.76 16.03
C VAL A 235 -5.41 -21.69 15.74
N LEU A 236 -4.72 -20.69 16.30
CA LEU A 236 -3.31 -20.40 15.97
C LEU A 236 -2.38 -21.57 16.31
N GLU A 237 -2.67 -22.35 17.35
CA GLU A 237 -1.87 -23.50 17.79
C GLU A 237 -1.83 -24.63 16.74
N LYS A 238 -2.79 -24.65 15.80
CA LYS A 238 -2.81 -25.59 14.66
C LYS A 238 -2.20 -24.99 13.39
N ARG A 239 -1.84 -23.70 13.42
CA ARG A 239 -1.39 -22.93 12.27
C ARG A 239 0.04 -22.46 12.47
N THR A 240 0.91 -23.40 12.81
CA THR A 240 2.32 -23.11 13.11
C THR A 240 3.24 -23.84 12.16
N TYR A 241 4.38 -23.23 11.86
CA TYR A 241 5.45 -23.84 11.08
C TYR A 241 6.78 -23.77 11.84
N ALA A 242 7.65 -24.75 11.59
CA ALA A 242 9.00 -24.76 12.15
C ALA A 242 9.89 -23.76 11.40
N ILE A 243 10.63 -22.94 12.14
CA ILE A 243 11.60 -22.02 11.56
C ILE A 243 12.87 -22.80 11.18
N LYS A 244 13.23 -22.74 9.90
CA LYS A 244 14.36 -23.47 9.31
C LYS A 244 15.63 -23.29 10.16
N ASN A 245 16.31 -24.41 10.44
CA ASN A 245 17.54 -24.48 11.23
C ASN A 245 17.41 -24.07 12.71
N THR A 246 16.20 -24.05 13.27
CA THR A 246 15.96 -23.79 14.69
C THR A 246 14.96 -24.81 15.27
N ASN A 247 14.75 -24.78 16.58
CA ASN A 247 13.67 -25.51 17.26
C ASN A 247 12.45 -24.62 17.54
N LEU A 248 12.40 -23.42 16.97
CA LEU A 248 11.34 -22.45 17.18
C LEU A 248 10.18 -22.68 16.19
N PHE A 249 8.97 -22.38 16.64
CA PHE A 249 7.75 -22.42 15.84
C PHE A 249 7.11 -21.04 15.84
N LEU A 250 6.65 -20.60 14.68
CA LEU A 250 5.89 -19.35 14.56
C LEU A 250 4.49 -19.62 13.97
N PRO A 251 3.48 -18.83 14.35
CA PRO A 251 2.20 -18.83 13.66
C PRO A 251 2.34 -18.39 12.19
N ASP A 252 1.48 -18.93 11.33
CA ASP A 252 1.22 -18.40 9.99
C ASP A 252 -0.28 -18.12 9.84
N VAL A 253 -0.57 -16.88 9.47
CA VAL A 253 -1.95 -16.36 9.44
C VAL A 253 -2.52 -16.29 8.03
N SER A 254 -1.88 -16.92 7.05
CA SER A 254 -2.39 -17.07 5.68
C SER A 254 -3.72 -17.85 5.69
N TYR A 255 -4.62 -17.47 4.80
CA TYR A 255 -5.90 -18.13 4.64
C TYR A 255 -6.49 -17.91 3.23
N LEU A 256 -7.39 -18.79 2.83
CA LEU A 256 -8.23 -18.67 1.65
C LEU A 256 -9.67 -18.51 2.12
N VAL A 257 -10.45 -17.64 1.48
CA VAL A 257 -11.87 -17.48 1.75
C VAL A 257 -12.68 -17.32 0.47
N GLU A 258 -13.88 -17.91 0.42
CA GLU A 258 -14.90 -17.65 -0.60
C GLU A 258 -16.04 -16.83 0.04
N PRO A 259 -15.95 -15.49 0.03
CA PRO A 259 -16.95 -14.65 0.69
C PRO A 259 -18.22 -14.48 -0.14
N ILE A 260 -18.11 -14.64 -1.46
CA ILE A 260 -19.21 -14.65 -2.41
C ILE A 260 -18.95 -15.72 -3.45
N LYS A 261 -20.03 -16.29 -4.00
CA LYS A 261 -19.95 -17.44 -4.89
C LYS A 261 -19.04 -17.15 -6.09
N GLY A 262 -18.04 -18.01 -6.28
CA GLY A 262 -17.12 -17.97 -7.42
C GLY A 262 -15.87 -17.12 -7.21
N ILE A 263 -15.77 -16.34 -6.15
CA ILE A 263 -14.61 -15.47 -5.87
C ILE A 263 -13.85 -15.99 -4.67
N TRP A 264 -12.59 -16.35 -4.88
CA TRP A 264 -11.65 -16.77 -3.85
C TRP A 264 -10.65 -15.65 -3.58
N LEU A 265 -10.57 -15.23 -2.32
CA LEU A 265 -9.54 -14.31 -1.83
C LEU A 265 -8.47 -15.11 -1.08
N LEU A 266 -7.24 -15.03 -1.56
CA LEU A 266 -6.09 -15.72 -1.00
C LEU A 266 -5.21 -14.71 -0.27
N ALA A 267 -5.33 -14.68 1.06
CA ALA A 267 -4.50 -13.89 1.94
C ALA A 267 -3.20 -14.64 2.23
N ILE A 268 -2.07 -14.05 1.86
CA ILE A 268 -0.74 -14.62 2.16
C ILE A 268 -0.09 -13.76 3.24
N ASP A 269 0.24 -14.39 4.37
CA ASP A 269 1.08 -13.78 5.40
C ASP A 269 2.55 -13.90 4.99
N ALA A 270 3.02 -12.87 4.30
CA ALA A 270 4.39 -12.78 3.83
C ALA A 270 5.35 -12.17 4.86
N ASN A 271 4.92 -11.94 6.11
CA ASN A 271 5.85 -11.63 7.20
C ASN A 271 6.74 -12.86 7.45
N ALA A 272 8.03 -12.69 7.23
CA ALA A 272 9.04 -13.72 7.43
C ALA A 272 10.14 -13.22 8.36
N TYR A 273 10.13 -13.72 9.59
CA TYR A 273 11.06 -13.35 10.64
C TYR A 273 12.33 -14.21 10.56
N VAL A 274 13.48 -13.54 10.41
CA VAL A 274 14.78 -14.21 10.35
C VAL A 274 15.25 -14.45 11.79
N PRO A 275 15.59 -15.68 12.19
CA PRO A 275 16.14 -15.94 13.51
C PRO A 275 17.54 -15.33 13.64
N ASN A 276 17.87 -14.79 14.82
CA ASN A 276 19.21 -14.30 15.11
C ASN A 276 20.22 -15.46 15.22
N ASP A 277 21.50 -15.18 14.96
CA ASP A 277 22.58 -16.16 15.08
C ASP A 277 22.67 -16.80 16.47
N LYS A 278 22.35 -16.03 17.51
CA LYS A 278 22.28 -16.48 18.90
C LYS A 278 20.87 -16.26 19.44
N LEU A 279 20.19 -17.36 19.72
CA LEU A 279 18.88 -17.38 20.38
C LEU A 279 19.05 -17.29 21.90
N SER A 280 18.07 -16.69 22.56
CA SER A 280 18.00 -16.53 24.01
C SER A 280 17.83 -17.86 24.74
N GLY A 281 17.12 -18.81 24.13
CA GLY A 281 16.67 -20.05 24.76
C GLY A 281 15.36 -19.91 25.55
N GLU A 282 14.79 -18.71 25.60
CA GLU A 282 13.48 -18.42 26.20
C GLU A 282 12.36 -18.76 25.20
N SER A 283 11.21 -19.19 25.71
CA SER A 283 10.01 -19.35 24.88
C SER A 283 9.46 -17.98 24.48
N ASP A 284 9.03 -17.85 23.23
CA ASP A 284 8.30 -16.67 22.73
C ASP A 284 9.04 -15.34 22.89
N ASN A 285 10.38 -15.35 22.85
CA ASN A 285 11.17 -14.13 22.95
C ASN A 285 11.15 -13.35 21.61
N PRO A 286 10.56 -12.15 21.54
CA PRO A 286 10.54 -11.35 20.31
C PRO A 286 11.95 -10.95 19.83
N HIS A 287 12.90 -10.83 20.74
CA HIS A 287 14.28 -10.44 20.44
C HIS A 287 15.12 -11.56 19.81
N ASP A 288 14.59 -12.78 19.68
CA ASP A 288 15.25 -13.88 18.95
C ASP A 288 15.16 -13.76 17.44
N PHE A 289 14.40 -12.79 16.93
CA PHE A 289 14.17 -12.59 15.51
C PHE A 289 14.59 -11.20 15.03
N SER A 290 14.81 -11.03 13.73
CA SER A 290 14.82 -9.70 13.10
C SER A 290 13.39 -9.20 12.89
N GLY A 291 13.23 -7.92 12.53
CA GLY A 291 11.96 -7.45 11.96
C GLY A 291 11.70 -8.05 10.57
N ALA A 292 10.44 -8.06 10.14
CA ALA A 292 10.01 -8.61 8.85
C ALA A 292 10.10 -7.54 7.73
N ASN A 293 11.30 -7.14 7.31
CA ASN A 293 11.43 -6.06 6.30
C ASN A 293 11.57 -6.53 4.85
N THR A 294 12.03 -7.76 4.62
CA THR A 294 12.43 -8.23 3.27
C THR A 294 11.29 -8.88 2.48
N GLY A 295 10.20 -9.29 3.14
CA GLY A 295 9.06 -9.91 2.49
C GLY A 295 9.39 -11.23 1.79
N TYR A 296 9.03 -11.34 0.51
CA TYR A 296 9.00 -12.60 -0.22
C TYR A 296 10.35 -13.31 -0.40
N ASN A 297 11.47 -12.59 -0.44
CA ASN A 297 12.79 -13.25 -0.51
C ASN A 297 13.00 -14.15 0.72
N ASN A 298 12.54 -13.72 1.89
CA ASN A 298 12.58 -14.54 3.11
C ASN A 298 11.45 -15.58 3.16
N VAL A 299 10.29 -15.33 2.52
CA VAL A 299 9.23 -16.35 2.38
C VAL A 299 9.75 -17.58 1.65
N LEU A 300 10.54 -17.41 0.57
CA LEU A 300 11.15 -18.52 -0.15
C LEU A 300 12.12 -19.35 0.71
N ILE A 301 12.70 -18.76 1.75
CA ILE A 301 13.66 -19.43 2.64
C ILE A 301 12.98 -20.10 3.83
N TYR A 302 12.09 -19.38 4.51
CA TYR A 302 11.53 -19.76 5.82
C TYR A 302 10.08 -20.25 5.75
N LYS A 303 9.34 -19.92 4.69
CA LYS A 303 7.90 -20.21 4.53
C LYS A 303 7.59 -20.88 3.18
N SER A 304 8.55 -21.64 2.63
CA SER A 304 8.45 -22.24 1.29
C SER A 304 7.28 -23.22 1.12
N TYR A 305 6.71 -23.76 2.20
CA TYR A 305 5.48 -24.55 2.17
C TYR A 305 4.28 -23.77 1.60
N LEU A 306 4.28 -22.43 1.72
CA LEU A 306 3.26 -21.57 1.12
C LEU A 306 3.20 -21.74 -0.40
N LEU A 307 4.34 -21.91 -1.10
CA LEU A 307 4.33 -22.17 -2.55
C LEU A 307 3.57 -23.44 -2.92
N ASN A 308 3.73 -24.51 -2.12
CA ASN A 308 3.03 -25.77 -2.34
C ASN A 308 1.52 -25.61 -2.08
N TRP A 309 1.16 -24.88 -1.01
CA TRP A 309 -0.24 -24.61 -0.70
C TRP A 309 -0.90 -23.71 -1.77
N VAL A 310 -0.26 -22.62 -2.16
CA VAL A 310 -0.72 -21.75 -3.26
C VAL A 310 -0.94 -22.57 -4.54
N LYS A 311 0.00 -23.47 -4.89
CA LYS A 311 -0.16 -24.34 -6.05
C LYS A 311 -1.39 -25.25 -5.95
N LYS A 312 -1.67 -25.81 -4.77
CA LYS A 312 -2.88 -26.60 -4.49
C LYS A 312 -4.13 -25.73 -4.65
N VAL A 313 -4.15 -24.55 -4.03
CA VAL A 313 -5.26 -23.59 -4.10
C VAL A 313 -5.56 -23.18 -5.54
N SER A 314 -4.54 -22.76 -6.29
CA SER A 314 -4.70 -22.35 -7.70
C SER A 314 -5.20 -23.50 -8.58
N ALA A 315 -4.78 -24.74 -8.32
CA ALA A 315 -5.29 -25.90 -9.04
C ALA A 315 -6.77 -26.19 -8.71
N GLU A 316 -7.15 -26.13 -7.44
CA GLU A 316 -8.55 -26.31 -7.03
C GLU A 316 -9.44 -25.15 -7.49
N ALA A 317 -8.95 -23.92 -7.51
CA ALA A 317 -9.68 -22.77 -8.04
C ALA A 317 -10.05 -23.02 -9.52
N ARG A 318 -9.08 -23.41 -10.35
CA ARG A 318 -9.33 -23.75 -11.76
C ARG A 318 -10.31 -24.90 -11.92
N LYS A 319 -10.13 -25.98 -11.15
CA LYS A 319 -11.00 -27.16 -11.19
C LYS A 319 -12.46 -26.83 -10.82
N ASN A 320 -12.66 -25.91 -9.88
CA ASN A 320 -13.98 -25.51 -9.41
C ASN A 320 -14.51 -24.22 -10.08
N GLY A 321 -13.84 -23.74 -11.13
CA GLY A 321 -14.26 -22.54 -11.87
C GLY A 321 -14.28 -21.26 -11.02
N LYS A 322 -13.35 -21.14 -10.07
CA LYS A 322 -13.22 -20.01 -9.15
C LYS A 322 -12.23 -18.99 -9.69
N ILE A 323 -12.57 -17.72 -9.51
CA ILE A 323 -11.64 -16.61 -9.68
C ILE A 323 -10.80 -16.50 -8.42
N LEU A 324 -9.48 -16.62 -8.56
CA LEU A 324 -8.53 -16.51 -7.46
C LEU A 324 -7.85 -15.14 -7.49
N ILE A 325 -8.02 -14.36 -6.43
CA ILE A 325 -7.36 -13.07 -6.25
C ILE A 325 -6.45 -13.17 -5.03
N ALA A 326 -5.15 -13.07 -5.24
CA ALA A 326 -4.19 -13.07 -4.15
C ALA A 326 -3.98 -11.65 -3.61
N PHE A 327 -3.77 -11.55 -2.31
CA PHE A 327 -3.29 -10.32 -1.70
C PHE A 327 -2.34 -10.62 -0.54
N SER A 328 -1.35 -9.77 -0.38
CA SER A 328 -0.37 -9.84 0.71
C SER A 328 0.21 -8.46 0.95
N HIS A 329 0.98 -8.29 2.02
CA HIS A 329 1.56 -6.99 2.29
C HIS A 329 2.67 -6.59 1.30
N TYR A 330 3.58 -7.51 0.97
CA TYR A 330 4.78 -7.19 0.18
C TYR A 330 4.55 -7.34 -1.34
N PRO A 331 5.27 -6.58 -2.18
CA PRO A 331 5.31 -6.83 -3.62
C PRO A 331 5.91 -8.21 -3.96
N MET A 332 5.33 -8.89 -4.95
CA MET A 332 5.89 -10.11 -5.55
C MET A 332 6.79 -9.82 -6.77
N VAL A 333 6.65 -8.64 -7.37
CA VAL A 333 7.39 -8.17 -8.54
C VAL A 333 8.18 -6.92 -8.14
N GLU A 334 9.34 -6.71 -8.75
CA GLU A 334 10.13 -5.52 -8.50
C GLU A 334 9.38 -4.24 -8.95
N PHE A 335 9.56 -3.16 -8.21
CA PHE A 335 8.67 -1.98 -8.25
C PHE A 335 9.39 -0.68 -8.64
N ASN A 336 10.50 -0.81 -9.39
CA ASN A 336 11.27 0.34 -9.86
C ASN A 336 11.42 0.33 -11.39
N ASP A 337 10.47 -0.24 -12.15
CA ASP A 337 10.46 -0.22 -13.63
C ASP A 337 11.76 -0.67 -14.31
N ASN A 338 12.33 -1.73 -13.77
CA ASN A 338 13.62 -2.34 -14.10
C ASN A 338 14.82 -1.40 -13.92
N ALA A 339 14.67 -0.31 -13.16
CA ALA A 339 15.74 0.64 -12.82
C ALA A 339 16.56 0.22 -11.59
N SER A 340 16.18 -0.85 -10.90
CA SER A 340 16.87 -1.36 -9.73
C SER A 340 18.41 -1.54 -9.92
N PRO A 341 18.92 -2.07 -11.06
CA PRO A 341 20.36 -2.15 -11.30
C PRO A 341 21.07 -0.77 -11.35
N GLU A 342 20.50 0.20 -12.07
CA GLU A 342 21.07 1.54 -12.18
C GLU A 342 20.95 2.33 -10.88
N LEU A 343 19.85 2.17 -10.14
CA LEU A 343 19.67 2.74 -8.80
C LEU A 343 20.76 2.24 -7.85
N LYS A 344 21.06 0.94 -7.84
CA LYS A 344 22.16 0.37 -7.04
C LYS A 344 23.52 0.97 -7.43
N GLN A 345 23.74 1.22 -8.73
CA GLN A 345 24.98 1.81 -9.21
C GLN A 345 25.12 3.30 -8.85
N LEU A 346 24.03 4.06 -8.89
CA LEU A 346 24.04 5.50 -8.61
C LEU A 346 24.04 5.79 -7.11
N LEU A 347 23.21 5.10 -6.34
CA LEU A 347 22.88 5.45 -4.95
C LEU A 347 23.56 4.51 -3.94
N GLY A 348 23.71 3.23 -4.29
CA GLY A 348 24.17 2.17 -3.39
C GLY A 348 23.09 1.11 -3.18
N SER A 349 23.48 -0.10 -2.75
CA SER A 349 22.58 -1.25 -2.63
C SER A 349 21.64 -1.20 -1.42
N ASP A 350 21.92 -0.35 -0.45
CA ASP A 350 21.19 -0.14 0.80
C ASP A 350 20.32 1.13 0.79
N LYS A 351 20.30 1.86 -0.33
CA LYS A 351 19.55 3.12 -0.49
C LYS A 351 18.19 2.90 -1.13
N MET A 352 17.28 3.88 -0.97
CA MET A 352 15.93 3.87 -1.54
C MET A 352 15.15 2.56 -1.29
N GLN A 353 15.42 1.93 -0.15
CA GLN A 353 14.82 0.66 0.24
C GLN A 353 15.06 -0.50 -0.76
N LEU A 354 16.14 -0.46 -1.54
CA LEU A 354 16.45 -1.48 -2.57
C LEU A 354 16.61 -2.91 -2.01
N GLN A 355 16.87 -3.06 -0.71
CA GLN A 355 16.87 -4.35 -0.01
C GLN A 355 15.48 -5.02 0.08
N ARG A 356 14.40 -4.25 -0.13
CA ARG A 356 13.02 -4.73 -0.12
C ARG A 356 12.54 -5.21 -1.50
N VAL A 357 13.35 -5.00 -2.54
CA VAL A 357 13.02 -5.42 -3.89
C VAL A 357 12.99 -6.95 -3.96
N PRO A 358 11.86 -7.58 -4.35
CA PRO A 358 11.80 -9.03 -4.50
C PRO A 358 12.72 -9.49 -5.64
N ASP A 359 13.38 -10.62 -5.44
CA ASP A 359 14.16 -11.28 -6.48
C ASP A 359 13.22 -11.78 -7.59
N GLU A 360 13.69 -11.80 -8.83
CA GLU A 360 12.92 -12.28 -9.98
C GLU A 360 12.39 -13.73 -9.78
N ALA A 361 13.12 -14.54 -8.99
CA ALA A 361 12.71 -15.89 -8.62
C ALA A 361 11.40 -15.94 -7.81
N VAL A 362 11.04 -14.88 -7.07
CA VAL A 362 9.76 -14.75 -6.37
C VAL A 362 8.63 -14.74 -7.40
N ALA A 363 8.65 -13.77 -8.32
CA ALA A 363 7.62 -13.60 -9.33
C ALA A 363 7.44 -14.87 -10.16
N GLN A 364 8.56 -15.48 -10.60
CA GLN A 364 8.52 -16.71 -11.39
C GLN A 364 7.89 -17.89 -10.64
N GLN A 365 8.23 -18.09 -9.36
CA GLN A 365 7.73 -19.23 -8.59
C GLN A 365 6.25 -19.09 -8.24
N PHE A 366 5.77 -17.89 -7.91
CA PHE A 366 4.35 -17.67 -7.61
C PHE A 366 3.49 -17.65 -8.88
N ALA A 367 4.01 -17.15 -10.01
CA ALA A 367 3.37 -17.33 -11.32
C ALA A 367 3.24 -18.81 -11.67
N ASP A 368 4.30 -19.60 -11.47
CA ASP A 368 4.29 -21.06 -11.70
C ASP A 368 3.43 -21.85 -10.72
N ALA A 369 3.22 -21.34 -9.50
CA ALA A 369 2.24 -21.87 -8.57
C ALA A 369 0.80 -21.60 -9.06
N GLY A 370 0.61 -20.61 -9.92
CA GLY A 370 -0.66 -20.31 -10.58
C GLY A 370 -1.38 -19.09 -9.99
N ILE A 371 -0.67 -18.18 -9.33
CA ILE A 371 -1.18 -16.82 -9.07
C ILE A 371 -1.06 -16.03 -10.37
N GLN A 372 -2.17 -15.45 -10.82
CA GLN A 372 -2.18 -14.57 -11.98
C GLN A 372 -2.31 -13.10 -11.58
N ILE A 373 -3.08 -12.79 -10.53
CA ILE A 373 -3.29 -11.43 -10.03
C ILE A 373 -2.97 -11.36 -8.54
N HIS A 374 -2.21 -10.34 -8.15
CA HIS A 374 -1.80 -10.08 -6.78
C HIS A 374 -1.95 -8.59 -6.46
N PHE A 375 -2.58 -8.27 -5.32
CA PHE A 375 -2.60 -6.92 -4.75
C PHE A 375 -1.66 -6.83 -3.56
N GLY A 376 -0.67 -5.93 -3.63
CA GLY A 376 0.30 -5.65 -2.57
C GLY A 376 0.22 -4.22 -2.03
N GLY A 377 0.94 -3.96 -0.93
CA GLY A 377 1.15 -2.64 -0.31
C GLY A 377 2.63 -2.43 0.01
N HIS A 378 2.95 -2.10 1.27
CA HIS A 378 4.30 -2.00 1.87
C HIS A 378 5.15 -0.82 1.40
N MET A 379 5.20 -0.57 0.10
CA MET A 379 6.01 0.49 -0.49
C MET A 379 5.29 1.85 -0.52
N HIS A 380 3.98 1.87 -0.24
CA HIS A 380 3.09 3.04 -0.29
C HIS A 380 2.98 3.68 -1.67
N ILE A 381 3.29 2.93 -2.73
CA ILE A 381 3.32 3.44 -4.11
C ILE A 381 2.13 2.92 -4.92
N ASN A 382 1.72 3.72 -5.90
CA ASN A 382 0.87 3.30 -7.00
C ASN A 382 1.77 2.76 -8.12
N ASP A 383 1.68 1.46 -8.42
CA ASP A 383 2.50 0.83 -9.47
C ASP A 383 1.87 -0.50 -9.94
N THR A 384 2.24 -0.96 -11.13
CA THR A 384 1.91 -2.30 -11.64
C THR A 384 3.17 -2.99 -12.17
N GLY A 385 3.51 -4.14 -11.59
CA GLY A 385 4.59 -4.99 -12.07
C GLY A 385 4.05 -6.21 -12.82
N VAL A 386 4.54 -6.48 -14.03
CA VAL A 386 4.19 -7.68 -14.81
C VAL A 386 5.41 -8.55 -15.04
N ARG A 387 5.30 -9.85 -14.71
CA ARG A 387 6.36 -10.84 -14.99
C ARG A 387 5.79 -12.12 -15.57
N THR A 388 6.47 -12.64 -16.58
CA THR A 388 6.16 -13.92 -17.20
C THR A 388 7.29 -14.90 -16.94
N SER A 389 6.96 -15.99 -16.27
CA SER A 389 7.88 -17.11 -16.03
C SER A 389 8.37 -17.75 -17.32
N ALA A 390 9.46 -18.50 -17.25
CA ALA A 390 9.96 -19.30 -18.38
C ALA A 390 8.94 -20.34 -18.91
N LYS A 391 7.92 -20.70 -18.11
CA LYS A 391 6.83 -21.60 -18.51
C LYS A 391 5.66 -20.89 -19.20
N GLY A 392 5.72 -19.56 -19.33
CA GLY A 392 4.65 -18.75 -19.92
C GLY A 392 3.52 -18.38 -18.96
N ASN A 393 3.65 -18.65 -17.65
CA ASN A 393 2.71 -18.15 -16.65
C ASN A 393 3.02 -16.70 -16.31
N THR A 394 2.01 -15.83 -16.35
CA THR A 394 2.14 -14.39 -16.09
C THR A 394 1.53 -14.00 -14.74
N LEU A 395 2.26 -13.18 -13.98
CA LEU A 395 1.83 -12.56 -12.74
C LEU A 395 1.70 -11.05 -12.94
N PHE A 396 0.51 -10.52 -12.64
CA PHE A 396 0.21 -9.10 -12.51
C PHE A 396 0.22 -8.73 -11.02
N ASN A 397 1.20 -7.94 -10.61
CA ASN A 397 1.34 -7.44 -9.25
C ASN A 397 0.93 -5.96 -9.20
N ILE A 398 -0.26 -5.69 -8.68
CA ILE A 398 -0.79 -4.35 -8.50
C ILE A 398 -0.38 -3.86 -7.11
N GLN A 399 0.43 -2.81 -7.05
CA GLN A 399 0.73 -2.09 -5.82
C GLN A 399 -0.40 -1.10 -5.53
N THR A 400 -1.01 -1.27 -4.36
CA THR A 400 -2.05 -0.38 -3.85
C THR A 400 -1.36 0.75 -3.10
N PRO A 401 -1.56 2.03 -3.50
CA PRO A 401 -0.99 3.16 -2.78
C PRO A 401 -1.58 3.26 -1.36
N SER A 402 -0.87 3.97 -0.50
CA SER A 402 -1.30 4.23 0.88
C SER A 402 -2.12 5.51 0.96
N LEU A 403 -3.13 5.54 1.84
CA LEU A 403 -3.81 6.78 2.23
C LEU A 403 -2.94 7.70 3.11
N ALA A 404 -1.85 7.17 3.66
CA ALA A 404 -0.88 7.88 4.50
C ALA A 404 0.33 8.40 3.72
N ALA A 405 0.32 8.37 2.39
CA ALA A 405 1.43 8.83 1.55
C ALA A 405 0.94 9.55 0.30
N TYR A 406 1.87 10.18 -0.43
CA TYR A 406 1.56 10.80 -1.72
C TYR A 406 1.60 9.74 -2.84
N LEU A 407 0.61 9.65 -3.74
CA LEU A 407 -0.68 10.35 -3.74
C LEU A 407 -1.74 9.47 -3.02
N PRO A 408 -2.55 10.02 -2.09
CA PRO A 408 -3.43 9.19 -1.26
C PRO A 408 -4.56 8.62 -2.12
N ALA A 409 -4.61 7.30 -2.22
CA ALA A 409 -5.58 6.61 -3.06
C ALA A 409 -5.86 5.18 -2.58
N TYR A 410 -6.91 4.58 -3.12
CA TYR A 410 -7.22 3.15 -2.99
C TYR A 410 -7.54 2.55 -4.36
N LYS A 411 -7.56 1.22 -4.48
CA LYS A 411 -7.82 0.53 -5.76
C LYS A 411 -9.20 -0.10 -5.76
N ILE A 412 -9.86 -0.11 -6.91
CA ILE A 412 -11.07 -0.89 -7.16
C ILE A 412 -10.75 -1.91 -8.24
N LEU A 413 -11.00 -3.19 -7.96
CA LEU A 413 -11.07 -4.23 -8.97
C LEU A 413 -12.53 -4.46 -9.37
N THR A 414 -12.83 -4.33 -10.65
CA THR A 414 -14.09 -4.76 -11.26
C THR A 414 -13.86 -6.03 -12.07
N ILE A 415 -14.63 -7.07 -11.75
CA ILE A 415 -14.57 -8.37 -12.42
C ILE A 415 -15.71 -8.43 -13.44
N HIS A 416 -15.35 -8.50 -14.71
CA HIS A 416 -16.27 -8.61 -15.84
C HIS A 416 -16.46 -10.07 -16.25
N ALA A 417 -17.44 -10.32 -17.12
CA ALA A 417 -17.63 -11.62 -17.74
C ALA A 417 -16.37 -12.04 -18.54
N GLY A 418 -16.06 -13.34 -18.56
CA GLY A 418 -14.96 -13.88 -19.38
C GLY A 418 -13.55 -13.69 -18.82
N SER A 419 -13.42 -13.47 -17.49
CA SER A 419 -12.12 -13.28 -16.82
C SER A 419 -11.35 -12.03 -17.24
N GLU A 420 -12.09 -10.99 -17.60
CA GLU A 420 -11.58 -9.64 -17.80
C GLU A 420 -11.67 -8.84 -16.50
N PHE A 421 -10.55 -8.22 -16.14
CA PHE A 421 -10.38 -7.51 -14.87
C PHE A 421 -10.12 -6.05 -15.20
N GLU A 422 -10.83 -5.14 -14.57
CA GLU A 422 -10.61 -3.70 -14.71
C GLU A 422 -10.19 -3.15 -13.35
N VAL A 423 -9.10 -2.39 -13.32
CA VAL A 423 -8.55 -1.79 -12.10
C VAL A 423 -8.60 -0.28 -12.25
N GLU A 424 -9.23 0.40 -11.28
CA GLU A 424 -9.30 1.86 -11.17
C GLU A 424 -8.60 2.30 -9.88
N THR A 425 -7.81 3.36 -9.96
CA THR A 425 -7.17 4.00 -8.79
C THR A 425 -7.94 5.25 -8.41
N VAL A 426 -8.51 5.25 -7.20
CA VAL A 426 -9.36 6.34 -6.72
C VAL A 426 -8.57 7.22 -5.77
N VAL A 427 -8.24 8.43 -6.23
CA VAL A 427 -7.55 9.44 -5.42
C VAL A 427 -8.49 10.02 -4.36
N VAL A 428 -8.08 9.93 -3.10
CA VAL A 428 -8.75 10.52 -1.93
C VAL A 428 -8.18 11.92 -1.68
N GLY A 429 -8.43 12.83 -2.63
CA GLY A 429 -7.82 14.17 -2.61
C GLY A 429 -8.49 15.16 -1.66
N ASN A 430 -9.80 15.02 -1.43
CA ASN A 430 -10.57 15.85 -0.51
C ASN A 430 -10.94 15.02 0.71
N VAL A 431 -10.46 15.42 1.88
CA VAL A 431 -10.74 14.76 3.16
C VAL A 431 -11.37 15.78 4.09
N ALA A 432 -12.49 15.45 4.73
CA ALA A 432 -13.10 16.31 5.72
C ALA A 432 -12.22 16.36 6.99
N ASP A 433 -12.21 17.50 7.67
CA ASP A 433 -11.63 17.68 9.01
C ASP A 433 -10.12 17.42 9.19
N PHE A 434 -9.36 17.06 8.15
CA PHE A 434 -7.90 16.87 8.28
C PHE A 434 -7.17 18.12 8.81
N LYS A 435 -7.67 19.33 8.46
CA LYS A 435 -7.13 20.60 8.94
C LYS A 435 -7.45 20.90 10.40
N SER A 436 -8.32 20.12 11.03
CA SER A 436 -8.62 20.28 12.47
C SER A 436 -7.37 20.14 13.33
N LEU A 437 -6.32 19.48 12.81
CA LEU A 437 -5.04 19.28 13.49
C LEU A 437 -4.06 20.46 13.33
N PHE A 438 -4.29 21.37 12.38
CA PHE A 438 -3.34 22.46 12.09
C PHE A 438 -3.02 23.37 13.29
N PRO A 439 -3.99 23.73 14.17
CA PRO A 439 -3.68 24.50 15.38
C PRO A 439 -2.60 23.85 16.26
N PHE A 440 -2.56 22.51 16.32
CA PHE A 440 -1.54 21.80 17.09
C PHE A 440 -0.15 21.95 16.49
N TYR A 441 -0.04 21.87 15.16
CA TYR A 441 1.23 22.08 14.47
C TYR A 441 1.70 23.54 14.52
N GLU A 442 0.78 24.51 14.63
CA GLU A 442 1.16 25.89 14.89
C GLU A 442 1.83 26.08 16.25
N GLU A 443 1.36 25.37 17.28
CA GLU A 443 1.99 25.37 18.61
C GLU A 443 3.38 24.72 18.56
N GLU A 444 3.51 23.57 17.91
CA GLU A 444 4.82 22.92 17.68
C GLU A 444 5.78 23.86 16.95
N TYR A 445 5.32 24.50 15.88
CA TYR A 445 6.14 25.44 15.12
C TYR A 445 6.61 26.61 15.98
N ALA A 446 5.72 27.18 16.80
CA ALA A 446 6.05 28.27 17.71
C ALA A 446 7.08 27.84 18.76
N HIS A 447 6.95 26.62 19.31
CA HIS A 447 7.93 26.04 20.23
C HIS A 447 9.31 25.92 19.58
N LEU A 448 9.39 25.27 18.42
CA LEU A 448 10.65 25.09 17.66
C LEU A 448 11.29 26.43 17.26
N GLN A 449 10.48 27.42 16.91
CA GLN A 449 10.97 28.76 16.59
C GLN A 449 11.56 29.46 17.82
N ASN A 450 10.87 29.38 18.97
CA ASN A 450 11.33 29.99 20.22
C ASN A 450 12.60 29.32 20.75
N SER A 451 12.73 28.00 20.57
CA SER A 451 13.92 27.24 20.95
C SER A 451 15.07 27.38 19.94
N LYS A 452 14.88 28.12 18.82
CA LYS A 452 15.84 28.26 17.72
C LYS A 452 16.32 26.90 17.20
N ASN A 453 15.39 25.98 16.97
CA ASN A 453 15.72 24.66 16.45
C ASN A 453 16.08 24.75 14.95
N ASP A 454 17.28 24.29 14.58
CA ASP A 454 17.77 24.30 13.20
C ASP A 454 16.99 23.37 12.25
N GLY A 455 16.20 22.44 12.82
CA GLY A 455 15.36 21.49 12.10
C GLY A 455 13.90 21.93 11.90
N ILE A 456 13.56 23.21 12.15
CA ILE A 456 12.19 23.70 11.98
C ILE A 456 11.70 23.47 10.53
N TRP A 457 10.53 22.88 10.40
CA TRP A 457 9.92 22.53 9.11
C TRP A 457 9.30 23.73 8.40
N ASN A 458 8.90 23.59 7.13
CA ASN A 458 8.31 24.69 6.37
C ASN A 458 6.83 24.93 6.71
N LYS A 459 6.49 26.09 7.30
CA LYS A 459 5.12 26.43 7.72
C LYS A 459 4.10 26.46 6.59
N GLU A 460 4.53 26.60 5.33
CA GLU A 460 3.64 26.68 4.17
C GLU A 460 2.78 25.41 3.97
N ILE A 461 3.19 24.25 4.51
CA ILE A 461 2.36 23.03 4.49
C ILE A 461 0.98 23.23 5.11
N LEU A 462 0.86 24.11 6.13
CA LEU A 462 -0.40 24.42 6.80
C LEU A 462 -1.35 25.27 5.95
N LYS A 463 -0.93 25.71 4.76
CA LYS A 463 -1.78 26.40 3.78
C LYS A 463 -2.45 25.46 2.79
N ALA A 464 -2.16 24.15 2.84
CA ALA A 464 -2.75 23.16 1.95
C ALA A 464 -4.28 23.27 1.92
N LYS A 465 -4.86 23.29 0.72
CA LYS A 465 -6.30 23.50 0.50
C LYS A 465 -7.10 22.22 0.71
N ASP A 466 -6.53 21.10 0.29
CA ASP A 466 -7.09 19.77 0.39
C ASP A 466 -6.00 18.76 0.81
N TYR A 467 -6.38 17.50 0.96
CA TYR A 467 -5.48 16.46 1.45
C TYR A 467 -4.44 16.05 0.40
N LYS A 468 -4.81 16.11 -0.88
CA LYS A 468 -3.86 15.94 -1.99
C LYS A 468 -2.73 16.99 -1.94
N GLU A 469 -3.05 18.27 -1.72
CA GLU A 469 -2.04 19.31 -1.59
C GLU A 469 -1.17 19.10 -0.32
N PHE A 470 -1.79 18.66 0.78
CA PHE A 470 -1.09 18.36 2.03
C PHE A 470 -0.09 17.21 1.88
N THR A 471 -0.49 16.09 1.29
CA THR A 471 0.39 14.95 1.02
C THR A 471 1.50 15.29 0.02
N ASN A 472 1.24 16.15 -0.96
CA ASN A 472 2.27 16.66 -1.86
C ASN A 472 3.31 17.54 -1.14
N TRP A 473 2.87 18.39 -0.20
CA TRP A 473 3.78 19.15 0.66
C TRP A 473 4.60 18.24 1.58
N HIS A 474 3.96 17.21 2.16
CA HIS A 474 4.64 16.17 2.93
C HIS A 474 5.74 15.50 2.11
N LEU A 475 5.45 15.04 0.89
CA LEU A 475 6.46 14.44 0.01
C LEU A 475 7.61 15.42 -0.29
N LYS A 476 7.30 16.69 -0.55
CA LYS A 476 8.32 17.71 -0.85
C LYS A 476 9.30 17.90 0.32
N GLU A 477 8.77 18.00 1.53
CA GLU A 477 9.58 18.12 2.74
C GLU A 477 10.32 16.82 3.05
N LEU A 478 9.69 15.65 2.85
CA LEU A 478 10.34 14.35 3.01
C LEU A 478 11.54 14.18 2.06
N VAL A 479 11.40 14.63 0.81
CA VAL A 479 12.52 14.68 -0.15
C VAL A 479 13.64 15.56 0.39
N ARG A 480 13.33 16.78 0.81
CA ARG A 480 14.32 17.77 1.28
C ARG A 480 15.02 17.34 2.57
N LEU A 481 14.27 16.84 3.54
CA LEU A 481 14.71 16.57 4.90
C LEU A 481 15.35 15.20 5.07
N ARG A 482 14.91 14.21 4.29
CA ARG A 482 15.32 12.82 4.48
C ARG A 482 15.91 12.18 3.23
N PHE A 483 15.17 12.13 2.12
CA PHE A 483 15.64 11.35 0.98
C PHE A 483 16.90 11.93 0.34
N LEU A 484 17.00 13.24 0.15
CA LEU A 484 18.23 13.82 -0.39
C LEU A 484 19.44 13.58 0.54
N PRO A 485 19.37 13.85 1.86
CA PRO A 485 20.50 13.56 2.75
C PRO A 485 20.86 12.07 2.89
N GLU A 486 19.88 11.17 2.89
CA GLU A 486 20.10 9.75 3.21
C GLU A 486 20.36 8.86 1.99
N ASP A 487 19.68 9.10 0.87
CA ASP A 487 19.70 8.21 -0.30
C ASP A 487 20.68 8.65 -1.40
N PHE A 488 20.91 9.96 -1.56
CA PHE A 488 21.71 10.46 -2.68
C PHE A 488 23.17 10.76 -2.31
N PRO A 489 24.14 10.45 -3.20
CA PRO A 489 25.52 10.89 -3.01
C PRO A 489 25.62 12.42 -3.02
N ALA A 490 26.26 13.01 -2.00
CA ALA A 490 26.40 14.47 -1.88
C ALA A 490 27.02 15.13 -3.12
N GLU A 491 28.00 14.48 -3.76
CA GLU A 491 28.64 15.00 -4.98
C GLU A 491 27.70 15.00 -6.19
N PHE A 492 26.76 14.04 -6.27
CA PHE A 492 25.72 14.06 -7.30
C PHE A 492 24.72 15.18 -7.05
N LEU A 493 24.31 15.40 -5.79
CA LEU A 493 23.40 16.50 -5.48
C LEU A 493 24.00 17.87 -5.83
N LYS A 494 25.28 18.09 -5.51
CA LYS A 494 26.01 19.30 -5.88
C LYS A 494 26.03 19.54 -7.39
N SER A 495 26.02 18.48 -8.21
CA SER A 495 26.10 18.57 -9.66
C SER A 495 24.75 18.75 -10.35
N ILE A 496 23.61 18.71 -9.63
CA ILE A 496 22.29 18.79 -10.28
C ILE A 496 21.30 19.72 -9.56
N VAL A 497 21.21 19.68 -8.23
CA VAL A 497 20.06 20.22 -7.46
C VAL A 497 19.79 21.70 -7.74
N ASN A 498 20.84 22.52 -7.83
CA ASN A 498 20.72 23.97 -8.00
C ASN A 498 20.83 24.42 -9.47
N LEU A 499 21.05 23.50 -10.41
CA LEU A 499 21.14 23.85 -11.82
C LEU A 499 19.73 24.05 -12.38
N THR A 500 19.54 25.10 -13.17
CA THR A 500 18.29 25.32 -13.89
C THR A 500 18.10 24.24 -14.95
N GLY A 501 16.85 23.95 -15.31
CA GLY A 501 16.54 23.04 -16.41
C GLY A 501 17.26 23.43 -17.71
N LYS A 502 17.42 24.74 -17.94
CA LYS A 502 18.15 25.29 -19.09
C LYS A 502 19.62 24.85 -19.07
N TYR A 503 20.29 24.98 -17.94
CA TYR A 503 21.68 24.56 -17.82
C TYR A 503 21.83 23.05 -18.01
N LEU A 504 20.90 22.27 -17.46
CA LEU A 504 20.87 20.82 -17.64
C LEU A 504 20.65 20.41 -19.11
N LEU A 505 19.81 21.15 -19.84
CA LEU A 505 19.60 20.97 -21.28
C LEU A 505 20.88 21.32 -22.08
N GLU A 506 21.59 22.36 -21.69
CA GLU A 506 22.77 22.87 -22.42
C GLU A 506 24.10 22.20 -22.01
N ILE A 507 24.07 21.15 -21.19
CA ILE A 507 25.26 20.56 -20.56
C ILE A 507 26.35 20.10 -21.57
N ASN A 508 25.96 19.65 -22.76
CA ASN A 508 26.88 19.22 -23.83
C ASN A 508 27.24 20.32 -24.84
N LYS A 509 26.71 21.54 -24.67
CA LYS A 509 26.98 22.72 -25.53
C LYS A 509 26.70 22.51 -27.02
N ASN A 510 25.73 21.68 -27.38
CA ASN A 510 25.35 21.41 -28.78
C ASN A 510 24.08 22.20 -29.19
N ALA A 511 24.23 23.51 -29.39
CA ALA A 511 23.10 24.42 -29.65
C ALA A 511 22.25 24.03 -30.87
N SER A 512 22.86 23.53 -31.95
CA SER A 512 22.12 23.16 -33.17
C SER A 512 21.17 21.99 -32.95
N GLU A 513 21.58 21.01 -32.13
CA GLU A 513 20.74 19.86 -31.78
C GLU A 513 19.59 20.30 -30.87
N ILE A 514 19.89 21.12 -29.85
CA ILE A 514 18.90 21.64 -28.91
C ILE A 514 17.82 22.45 -29.65
N ASP A 515 18.21 23.35 -30.56
CA ASP A 515 17.26 24.14 -31.36
C ASP A 515 16.31 23.27 -32.20
N LYS A 516 16.83 22.15 -32.74
CA LYS A 516 16.02 21.20 -33.50
C LYS A 516 15.03 20.47 -32.60
N ASP A 517 15.47 20.03 -31.43
CA ASP A 517 14.64 19.31 -30.46
C ASP A 517 13.55 20.21 -29.87
N LEU A 518 13.86 21.46 -29.53
CA LEU A 518 12.91 22.46 -29.05
C LEU A 518 11.80 22.70 -30.08
N LYS A 519 12.17 22.96 -31.35
CA LYS A 519 11.19 23.14 -32.45
C LYS A 519 10.29 21.93 -32.64
N SER A 520 10.87 20.72 -32.63
CA SER A 520 10.15 19.47 -32.86
C SER A 520 9.15 19.13 -31.74
N ASN A 521 9.37 19.66 -30.53
CA ASN A 521 8.50 19.42 -29.37
C ASN A 521 7.60 20.62 -29.01
N SER A 522 7.66 21.70 -29.80
CA SER A 522 6.95 22.96 -29.54
C SER A 522 7.28 23.55 -28.15
N LEU A 523 8.57 23.55 -27.80
CA LEU A 523 9.11 24.12 -26.56
C LEU A 523 10.03 25.30 -26.86
N ALA A 524 10.16 26.21 -25.91
CA ALA A 524 11.10 27.32 -25.91
C ALA A 524 12.15 27.15 -24.80
N LEU A 525 13.33 27.75 -24.99
CA LEU A 525 14.40 27.69 -23.99
C LEU A 525 13.97 28.28 -22.63
N ALA A 526 13.12 29.31 -22.64
CA ALA A 526 12.55 29.94 -21.45
C ALA A 526 11.71 28.98 -20.59
N ASP A 527 11.13 27.94 -21.18
CA ASP A 527 10.31 26.96 -20.44
C ASP A 527 11.15 26.24 -19.37
N PHE A 528 12.45 26.06 -19.65
CA PHE A 528 13.42 25.37 -18.81
C PHE A 528 14.05 26.27 -17.72
N GLU A 529 13.74 27.57 -17.71
CA GLU A 529 14.24 28.51 -16.70
C GLU A 529 13.38 28.50 -15.43
N SER A 530 12.16 27.95 -15.52
CA SER A 530 11.16 27.92 -14.44
C SER A 530 11.40 26.84 -13.37
N TRP A 531 12.46 26.05 -13.50
CA TRP A 531 12.73 24.92 -12.61
C TRP A 531 14.20 24.57 -12.51
N THR A 532 14.50 23.78 -11.48
CA THR A 532 15.85 23.37 -11.07
C THR A 532 15.97 21.84 -10.95
N GLY A 533 17.18 21.33 -10.84
CA GLY A 533 17.38 19.90 -10.57
C GLY A 533 16.66 19.39 -9.33
N PHE A 534 16.43 20.24 -8.31
CA PHE A 534 15.56 19.90 -7.18
C PHE A 534 14.15 19.55 -7.64
N ASP A 535 13.54 20.37 -8.49
CA ASP A 535 12.18 20.14 -9.01
C ASP A 535 12.12 18.84 -9.82
N MET A 536 13.16 18.55 -10.62
CA MET A 536 13.26 17.27 -11.33
C MET A 536 13.36 16.07 -10.38
N ILE A 537 14.13 16.15 -9.30
CA ILE A 537 14.22 15.08 -8.31
C ILE A 537 12.91 14.92 -7.54
N PHE A 538 12.26 16.03 -7.18
CA PHE A 538 10.95 15.99 -6.53
C PHE A 538 9.90 15.34 -7.44
N ASP A 539 9.86 15.71 -8.72
CA ASP A 539 8.97 15.10 -9.71
C ASP A 539 9.33 13.63 -10.00
N PHE A 540 10.60 13.23 -9.88
CA PHE A 540 11.00 11.82 -9.88
C PHE A 540 10.35 11.05 -8.72
N TYR A 541 10.32 11.62 -7.51
CA TYR A 541 9.63 10.98 -6.39
C TYR A 541 8.10 10.98 -6.55
N ARG A 542 7.53 11.99 -7.22
CA ARG A 542 6.10 11.95 -7.58
C ARG A 542 5.81 10.81 -8.55
N LEU A 543 6.61 10.65 -9.61
CA LEU A 543 6.50 9.53 -10.55
C LEU A 543 6.70 8.20 -9.82
N LYS A 544 7.75 8.07 -9.00
CA LYS A 544 8.00 6.84 -8.26
C LYS A 544 6.85 6.43 -7.34
N ASN A 545 6.19 7.40 -6.69
CA ASN A 545 5.17 7.08 -5.69
C ASN A 545 3.75 7.00 -6.27
N ALA A 546 3.44 7.76 -7.32
CA ALA A 546 2.09 7.86 -7.87
C ALA A 546 1.98 7.42 -9.34
N ASP A 547 3.11 7.16 -10.00
CA ASP A 547 3.22 6.70 -11.39
C ASP A 547 2.34 7.52 -12.35
N GLU A 548 1.39 6.91 -13.06
CA GLU A 548 0.54 7.59 -14.04
C GLU A 548 -0.22 8.78 -13.44
N LEU A 549 -0.59 8.70 -12.16
CA LEU A 549 -1.29 9.79 -11.46
C LEU A 549 -0.41 11.05 -11.30
N ALA A 550 0.91 10.91 -11.29
CA ALA A 550 1.81 12.05 -11.23
C ALA A 550 1.87 12.84 -12.55
N ILE A 551 1.47 12.23 -13.68
CA ILE A 551 1.57 12.87 -15.00
C ILE A 551 0.71 14.14 -15.06
N SER A 552 -0.51 14.12 -14.50
CA SER A 552 -1.37 15.30 -14.43
C SER A 552 -0.83 16.38 -13.50
N GLU A 553 -0.14 15.99 -12.43
CA GLU A 553 0.44 16.91 -11.44
C GLU A 553 1.71 17.60 -11.94
N ILE A 554 2.54 16.88 -12.68
CA ILE A 554 3.78 17.40 -13.28
C ILE A 554 3.47 18.19 -14.55
N GLY A 555 2.53 17.70 -15.35
CA GLY A 555 2.12 18.28 -16.62
C GLY A 555 2.95 17.82 -17.82
N ASN A 556 2.26 17.54 -18.92
CA ASN A 556 2.86 17.02 -20.15
C ASN A 556 3.99 17.89 -20.74
N GLN A 557 3.89 19.23 -20.60
CA GLN A 557 4.95 20.13 -21.07
C GLN A 557 6.23 19.96 -20.24
N ARG A 558 6.13 19.87 -18.90
CA ARG A 558 7.29 19.68 -18.03
C ARG A 558 7.93 18.31 -18.27
N LEU A 559 7.14 17.27 -18.45
CA LEU A 559 7.64 15.93 -18.79
C LEU A 559 8.41 15.90 -20.13
N LYS A 560 7.94 16.60 -21.17
CA LYS A 560 8.69 16.76 -22.43
C LYS A 560 10.02 17.48 -22.22
N GLN A 561 10.07 18.47 -21.32
CA GLN A 561 11.33 19.14 -20.97
C GLN A 561 12.30 18.16 -20.29
N TYR A 562 11.81 17.33 -19.35
CA TYR A 562 12.62 16.29 -18.73
C TYR A 562 13.16 15.28 -19.75
N ASP A 563 12.38 14.86 -20.75
CA ASP A 563 12.88 13.98 -21.81
C ASP A 563 14.07 14.59 -22.55
N LEU A 564 13.97 15.87 -22.94
CA LEU A 564 15.04 16.56 -23.65
C LEU A 564 16.29 16.70 -22.77
N VAL A 565 16.11 17.02 -21.49
CA VAL A 565 17.21 17.04 -20.52
C VAL A 565 17.84 15.66 -20.38
N CYS A 566 17.07 14.59 -20.17
CA CYS A 566 17.59 13.23 -20.06
C CYS A 566 18.36 12.79 -21.32
N ARG A 567 17.94 13.18 -22.53
CA ARG A 567 18.70 12.92 -23.76
C ARG A 567 20.07 13.59 -23.75
N GLN A 568 20.16 14.81 -23.22
CA GLN A 568 21.43 15.52 -23.09
C GLN A 568 22.28 14.90 -21.96
N LEU A 569 21.71 14.62 -20.80
CA LEU A 569 22.42 13.97 -19.70
C LEU A 569 23.01 12.59 -20.09
N LYS A 570 22.33 11.81 -20.94
CA LYS A 570 22.86 10.55 -21.50
C LYS A 570 24.13 10.70 -22.35
N LYS A 571 24.43 11.90 -22.82
CA LYS A 571 25.64 12.22 -23.60
C LYS A 571 26.74 12.85 -22.75
N SER A 572 26.49 13.07 -21.46
CA SER A 572 27.45 13.66 -20.53
C SER A 572 28.66 12.76 -20.33
N ASN A 573 29.81 13.37 -20.05
CA ASN A 573 31.01 12.65 -19.61
C ASN A 573 30.94 12.25 -18.12
N ASP A 574 29.94 12.72 -17.37
CA ASP A 574 29.68 12.30 -15.99
C ASP A 574 28.77 11.05 -15.97
N PRO A 575 29.28 9.86 -15.59
CA PRO A 575 28.49 8.63 -15.55
C PRO A 575 27.29 8.71 -14.60
N LYS A 576 27.33 9.54 -13.55
CA LYS A 576 26.21 9.69 -12.60
C LYS A 576 25.03 10.40 -13.25
N LEU A 577 25.30 11.40 -14.09
CA LEU A 577 24.26 12.08 -14.86
C LEU A 577 23.64 11.16 -15.92
N VAL A 578 24.46 10.30 -16.53
CA VAL A 578 23.97 9.26 -17.46
C VAL A 578 23.05 8.28 -16.72
N LEU A 579 23.46 7.79 -15.55
CA LEU A 579 22.64 6.89 -14.73
C LEU A 579 21.33 7.55 -14.29
N TRP A 580 21.38 8.79 -13.81
CA TRP A 580 20.19 9.55 -13.46
C TRP A 580 19.20 9.63 -14.61
N ALA A 581 19.68 9.93 -15.82
CA ALA A 581 18.82 10.00 -16.99
C ALA A 581 18.22 8.64 -17.38
N VAL A 582 18.94 7.53 -17.17
CA VAL A 582 18.40 6.18 -17.40
C VAL A 582 17.33 5.85 -16.37
N ILE A 583 17.59 6.09 -15.09
CA ILE A 583 16.66 5.85 -13.97
C ILE A 583 15.37 6.64 -14.18
N PHE A 584 15.48 7.94 -14.45
CA PHE A 584 14.32 8.82 -14.64
C PHE A 584 13.44 8.35 -15.81
N LEU A 585 14.05 8.00 -16.94
CA LEU A 585 13.31 7.54 -18.12
C LEU A 585 12.67 6.17 -17.93
N LYS A 586 13.29 5.26 -17.15
CA LYS A 586 12.68 3.99 -16.78
C LYS A 586 11.46 4.18 -15.86
N THR A 587 11.63 5.00 -14.82
CA THR A 587 10.57 5.30 -13.84
C THR A 587 9.35 5.97 -14.47
N ARG A 588 9.52 6.65 -15.60
CA ARG A 588 8.41 7.26 -16.34
C ARG A 588 7.67 6.25 -17.25
N ASN A 589 8.25 5.10 -17.51
CA ASN A 589 7.80 4.15 -18.52
C ASN A 589 7.47 2.80 -17.89
N GLY A 590 6.69 2.84 -16.81
CA GLY A 590 6.09 1.68 -16.15
C GLY A 590 4.87 1.15 -16.88
N GLU A 591 4.27 0.09 -16.32
CA GLU A 591 3.00 -0.46 -16.80
C GLU A 591 1.82 0.41 -16.33
N PRO A 592 0.63 0.29 -16.96
CA PRO A 592 -0.53 1.06 -16.54
C PRO A 592 -0.88 0.85 -15.06
N SER A 593 -1.17 1.94 -14.36
CA SER A 593 -1.39 1.94 -12.92
C SER A 593 -2.54 2.84 -12.46
N ASP A 594 -3.10 3.71 -13.31
CA ASP A 594 -4.28 4.52 -12.96
C ASP A 594 -5.60 3.77 -13.24
N HIS A 595 -5.98 3.66 -14.52
CA HIS A 595 -7.18 2.94 -14.97
C HIS A 595 -6.82 2.01 -16.13
N PHE A 596 -6.94 0.70 -15.92
CA PHE A 596 -6.48 -0.29 -16.88
C PHE A 596 -7.27 -1.59 -16.82
N LYS A 597 -7.11 -2.39 -17.88
CA LYS A 597 -7.73 -3.70 -18.04
C LYS A 597 -6.66 -4.78 -18.09
N ILE A 598 -6.91 -5.90 -17.42
CA ILE A 598 -6.12 -7.14 -17.50
C ILE A 598 -6.98 -8.22 -18.17
N ASP A 599 -6.43 -8.83 -19.21
CA ASP A 599 -6.94 -10.04 -19.85
C ASP A 599 -6.11 -11.24 -19.36
N LEU A 600 -6.67 -12.01 -18.43
CA LEU A 600 -6.01 -13.17 -17.83
C LEU A 600 -5.87 -14.35 -18.80
N ILE A 601 -6.60 -14.38 -19.91
CA ILE A 601 -6.54 -15.45 -20.91
C ILE A 601 -5.37 -15.20 -21.86
N ASN A 602 -5.22 -13.95 -22.29
CA ASN A 602 -4.19 -13.54 -23.25
C ASN A 602 -2.92 -13.00 -22.57
N ASN A 603 -2.89 -12.91 -21.25
CA ASN A 603 -1.80 -12.32 -20.46
C ASN A 603 -1.45 -10.90 -20.92
N LYS A 604 -2.46 -10.03 -21.06
CA LYS A 604 -2.29 -8.65 -21.50
C LYS A 604 -2.81 -7.64 -20.48
N ILE A 605 -2.17 -6.47 -20.48
CA ILE A 605 -2.61 -5.27 -19.78
C ILE A 605 -2.82 -4.15 -20.81
N ASP A 606 -3.97 -3.48 -20.74
CA ASP A 606 -4.34 -2.39 -21.64
C ASP A 606 -4.69 -1.15 -20.82
N ASN A 607 -4.05 -0.02 -21.14
CA ASN A 607 -4.31 1.25 -20.50
C ASN A 607 -5.66 1.83 -20.95
N LEU A 608 -6.53 2.20 -20.00
CA LEU A 608 -7.82 2.84 -20.26
C LEU A 608 -7.82 4.35 -19.98
N SER A 609 -6.83 4.88 -19.26
CA SER A 609 -6.67 6.31 -18.93
C SER A 609 -6.33 7.19 -20.15
N VAL A 610 -5.84 6.61 -21.25
CA VAL A 610 -5.31 7.35 -22.42
C VAL A 610 -6.34 7.51 -23.57
N LYS A 611 -7.64 7.56 -23.26
CA LYS A 611 -8.69 7.74 -24.29
C LYS A 611 -9.09 9.19 -24.55
#